data_AF-A0A2S2E134-F1
#
_entry.id   AF-A0A2S2E134-F1
#
_cell.length_a   1.000
_cell.length_b   1.000
_cell.length_c   1.000
_cell.angle_alpha   90.00
_cell.angle_beta   90.00
_cell.angle_gamma   90.00
#
_symmetry.space_group_name_H-M   'P 1'
#
loop_
_entity.id
_entity.type
_entity.pdbx_description
1 polymer ?
#
loop_
_entity_poly.entity_id
_entity_poly.type
_entity_poly.pdbx_seq_one_letter_code
_entity_poly.pdbx_strand_id
1 'polypeptide(L)'
;MRFYLMSLALLALVAYLGYEVGHYRQQAQDKTIQGLRNSLTSVTDKNNELVRKLNVLGVELEVERLANQNNQSQLHQAIQGQAALKQELSFYQRVMAPELQEQGVAIDDFTVQPSSIPGHYHFSLVMMQQSQRNEFVRGKASVLIFGSQQGKDKQYDLLELDTSVNGPLSFNFRFFEVLEGNFTLPEGFIPERVEVHFSASKPERQSLHRAFVWPLGEQTPLADNN
;
A
#
# COMPACT_ATOMS: atom_id res chain seq x y z
N MET A 1 15.46 68.22 -91.63
CA MET A 1 15.09 68.34 -90.20
C MET A 1 14.03 67.32 -89.73
N ARG A 2 12.96 67.04 -90.48
CA ARG A 2 11.89 66.09 -90.06
C ARG A 2 12.37 64.66 -89.76
N PHE A 3 13.35 64.14 -90.51
CA PHE A 3 13.88 62.78 -90.33
C PHE A 3 14.65 62.60 -89.01
N TYR A 4 15.42 63.61 -88.58
CA TYR A 4 16.13 63.59 -87.29
C TYR A 4 15.18 63.61 -86.09
N LEU A 5 14.07 64.36 -86.20
CA LEU A 5 13.03 64.38 -85.16
C LEU A 5 12.33 63.02 -85.04
N MET A 6 12.07 62.32 -86.15
CA MET A 6 11.50 60.97 -86.11
C MET A 6 12.46 59.93 -85.52
N SER A 7 13.75 60.01 -85.85
CA SER A 7 14.77 59.13 -85.24
C SER A 7 14.89 59.34 -83.73
N LEU A 8 14.87 60.60 -83.27
CA LEU A 8 14.91 60.94 -81.84
C LEU A 8 13.66 60.44 -81.09
N ALA A 9 12.48 60.59 -81.70
CA ALA A 9 11.23 60.10 -81.13
C ALA A 9 11.20 58.57 -81.02
N LEU A 10 11.74 57.86 -82.02
CA LEU A 10 11.87 56.40 -81.99
C LEU A 10 12.80 55.95 -80.85
N LEU A 11 13.94 56.61 -80.66
CA LEU A 11 14.87 56.33 -79.58
C LEU A 11 14.24 56.54 -78.20
N ALA A 12 13.51 57.64 -78.01
CA ALA A 12 12.80 57.91 -76.77
C ALA A 12 11.73 56.84 -76.47
N LEU A 13 11.02 56.37 -77.51
CA LEU A 13 9.99 55.33 -77.36
C LEU A 13 10.59 53.96 -76.99
N VAL A 14 11.72 53.60 -77.59
CA VAL A 14 12.44 52.35 -77.23
C VAL A 14 12.99 52.42 -75.80
N ALA A 15 13.54 53.56 -75.39
CA ALA A 15 14.03 53.77 -74.03
C ALA A 15 12.88 53.68 -72.99
N TYR A 16 11.72 54.27 -73.30
CA TYR A 16 10.53 54.22 -72.44
C TYR A 16 9.98 52.79 -72.29
N LEU A 17 9.84 52.05 -73.40
CA LEU A 17 9.41 50.65 -73.37
C LEU A 17 10.41 49.74 -72.64
N GLY A 18 11.71 49.99 -72.81
CA GLY A 18 12.75 49.27 -72.08
C GLY A 18 12.68 49.49 -70.57
N TYR A 19 12.39 50.73 -70.14
CA TYR A 19 12.21 51.07 -68.74
C TYR A 19 10.98 50.37 -68.12
N GLU A 20 9.83 50.42 -68.79
CA GLU A 20 8.60 49.74 -68.34
C GLU A 20 8.78 48.21 -68.21
N VAL A 21 9.38 47.56 -69.20
CA VAL A 21 9.66 46.12 -69.16
C VAL A 21 10.66 45.76 -68.05
N GLY A 22 11.68 46.60 -67.84
CA GLY A 22 12.64 46.46 -66.74
C GLY A 22 11.97 46.54 -65.38
N HIS A 23 11.11 47.55 -65.18
CA HIS A 23 10.40 47.77 -63.93
C HIS A 23 9.43 46.63 -63.61
N TYR A 24 8.72 46.09 -64.61
CA TYR A 24 7.83 44.94 -64.44
C TYR A 24 8.61 43.66 -64.06
N ARG A 25 9.75 43.40 -64.71
CA ARG A 25 10.63 42.27 -64.36
C ARG A 25 11.23 42.40 -62.97
N GLN A 26 11.58 43.61 -62.55
CA GLN A 26 12.13 43.87 -61.22
C GLN A 26 11.10 43.63 -60.12
N GLN A 27 9.85 44.10 -60.30
CA GLN A 27 8.76 43.77 -59.37
C GLN A 27 8.47 42.26 -59.30
N ALA A 28 8.54 41.55 -60.43
CA ALA A 28 8.36 40.10 -60.44
C ALA A 28 9.49 39.39 -59.66
N GLN A 29 10.74 39.82 -59.81
CA GLN A 29 11.88 39.28 -59.08
C GLN A 29 11.81 39.61 -57.58
N ASP A 30 11.39 40.83 -57.21
CA ASP A 30 11.23 41.22 -55.81
C ASP A 30 10.19 40.36 -55.09
N LYS A 31 9.07 40.03 -55.76
CA LYS A 31 8.05 39.11 -55.21
C LYS A 31 8.61 37.71 -54.98
N THR A 32 9.41 37.18 -55.91
CA THR A 32 10.07 35.88 -55.75
C THR A 32 11.05 35.90 -54.57
N ILE A 33 11.89 36.95 -54.47
CA ILE A 33 12.86 37.10 -53.38
C ILE A 33 12.14 37.20 -52.03
N GLN A 34 11.04 37.96 -51.95
CA GLN A 34 10.21 38.05 -50.75
C GLN A 34 9.60 36.69 -50.37
N GLY A 35 9.05 35.96 -51.35
CA GLY A 35 8.51 34.62 -51.11
C GLY A 35 9.57 33.63 -50.60
N LEU A 36 10.77 33.66 -51.18
CA LEU A 36 11.92 32.87 -50.72
C LEU A 36 12.36 33.26 -49.31
N ARG A 37 12.46 34.56 -49.01
CA ARG A 37 12.78 35.06 -47.66
C ARG A 37 11.75 34.61 -46.64
N ASN A 38 10.45 34.74 -46.93
CA ASN A 38 9.38 34.31 -46.04
C ASN A 38 9.43 32.80 -45.79
N SER A 39 9.71 32.02 -46.83
CA SER A 39 9.89 30.57 -46.71
C SER A 39 11.09 30.22 -45.85
N LEU A 40 12.22 30.92 -46.05
CA LEU A 40 13.44 30.73 -45.27
C LEU A 40 13.21 31.06 -43.79
N THR A 41 12.53 32.18 -43.50
CA THR A 41 12.16 32.56 -42.14
C THR A 41 11.26 31.49 -41.51
N SER A 42 10.21 31.05 -42.22
CA SER A 42 9.30 30.03 -41.70
C SER A 42 10.00 28.69 -41.41
N VAL A 43 10.91 28.25 -42.28
CA VAL A 43 11.69 27.03 -42.06
C VAL A 43 12.65 27.19 -40.88
N THR A 44 13.29 28.36 -40.75
CA THR A 44 14.19 28.66 -39.64
C THR A 44 13.44 28.68 -38.32
N ASP A 45 12.26 29.30 -38.27
CA ASP A 45 11.41 29.36 -37.09
C ASP A 45 10.94 27.96 -36.67
N LYS A 46 10.50 27.13 -37.63
CA LYS A 46 10.15 25.73 -37.37
C LYS A 46 11.33 24.92 -36.87
N ASN A 47 12.52 25.11 -37.43
CA ASN A 47 13.72 24.43 -36.98
C ASN A 47 14.04 24.82 -35.52
N ASN A 48 14.01 26.12 -35.20
CA ASN A 48 14.21 26.61 -33.85
C ASN A 48 13.17 26.07 -32.86
N GLU A 49 11.91 25.96 -33.27
CA GLU A 49 10.85 25.35 -32.46
C GLU A 49 11.11 23.87 -32.20
N LEU A 50 11.50 23.10 -33.22
CA LEU A 50 11.83 21.69 -33.09
C LEU A 50 13.06 21.47 -32.19
N VAL A 51 14.10 22.29 -32.33
CA VAL A 51 15.28 22.24 -31.47
C VAL A 51 14.90 22.53 -30.01
N ARG A 52 14.03 23.52 -29.76
CA ARG A 52 13.52 23.79 -28.40
C ARG A 52 12.75 22.59 -27.85
N LYS A 53 11.86 21.98 -28.64
CA LYS A 53 11.09 20.79 -28.25
C LYS A 53 12.00 19.62 -27.92
N LEU A 54 13.02 19.37 -28.74
CA LEU A 54 14.01 18.31 -28.48
C LEU A 54 14.80 18.56 -27.19
N ASN A 55 15.20 19.80 -26.94
CA ASN A 55 15.91 20.15 -25.71
C ASN A 55 15.03 19.94 -24.47
N VAL A 56 13.77 20.38 -24.52
CA VAL A 56 12.80 20.16 -23.42
C VAL A 56 12.59 18.67 -23.17
N LEU A 57 12.33 17.90 -24.24
CA LEU A 57 12.11 16.46 -24.12
C LEU A 57 13.37 15.72 -23.62
N GLY A 58 14.56 16.18 -24.01
CA GLY A 58 15.82 15.64 -23.51
C GLY A 58 16.01 15.85 -22.01
N VAL A 59 15.67 17.05 -21.51
CA VAL A 59 15.70 17.35 -20.07
C VAL A 59 14.65 16.54 -19.32
N GLU A 60 13.42 16.44 -19.85
CA GLU A 60 12.33 15.68 -19.25
C GLU A 60 12.69 14.19 -19.11
N LEU A 61 13.25 13.59 -20.17
CA LEU A 61 13.72 12.21 -20.15
C LEU A 61 14.83 11.98 -19.12
N GLU A 62 15.75 12.93 -18.97
CA GLU A 62 16.83 12.81 -17.98
C GLU A 62 16.28 12.89 -16.55
N VAL A 63 15.35 13.81 -16.29
CA VAL A 63 14.66 13.89 -15.00
C VAL A 63 13.89 12.61 -14.71
N GLU A 64 13.17 12.06 -15.69
CA GLU A 64 12.43 10.81 -15.54
C GLU A 64 13.37 9.63 -15.22
N ARG A 65 14.52 9.54 -15.89
CA ARG A 65 15.54 8.52 -15.60
C ARG A 65 16.09 8.63 -14.19
N LEU A 66 16.44 9.84 -13.75
CA LEU A 66 16.94 10.07 -12.39
C LEU A 66 15.86 9.75 -11.34
N ALA A 67 14.62 10.16 -11.56
CA ALA A 67 13.49 9.83 -10.69
C ALA A 67 13.27 8.31 -10.62
N ASN A 68 13.33 7.62 -11.76
CA ASN A 68 13.17 6.16 -11.82
C ASN A 68 14.30 5.44 -11.05
N GLN A 69 15.56 5.83 -11.27
CA GLN A 69 16.70 5.29 -10.53
C GLN A 69 16.59 5.52 -9.02
N ASN A 70 16.19 6.73 -8.62
CA ASN A 70 15.98 7.06 -7.20
C ASN A 70 14.83 6.22 -6.60
N ASN A 71 13.71 6.06 -7.31
CA ASN A 71 12.60 5.22 -6.87
C ASN A 71 13.02 3.75 -6.73
N GLN A 72 13.79 3.21 -7.66
CA GLN A 72 14.34 1.86 -7.56
C GLN A 72 15.25 1.72 -6.33
N SER A 73 16.12 2.71 -6.07
CA SER A 73 17.00 2.72 -4.90
C SER A 73 16.20 2.74 -3.58
N GLN A 74 15.19 3.60 -3.48
CA GLN A 74 14.31 3.69 -2.31
C GLN A 74 13.54 2.37 -2.09
N LEU A 75 13.04 1.75 -3.15
CA LEU A 75 12.38 0.45 -3.07
C LEU A 75 13.32 -0.63 -2.54
N HIS A 76 14.55 -0.69 -3.05
CA HIS A 76 15.55 -1.63 -2.56
C HIS A 76 15.88 -1.41 -1.07
N GLN A 77 16.05 -0.16 -0.64
CA GLN A 77 16.28 0.18 0.76
C GLN A 77 15.11 -0.22 1.66
N ALA A 78 13.87 0.03 1.21
CA ALA A 78 12.67 -0.36 1.95
C ALA A 78 12.56 -1.89 2.11
N ILE A 79 12.81 -2.65 1.04
CA ILE A 79 12.81 -4.12 1.07
C ILE A 79 13.88 -4.64 2.03
N GLN A 80 15.10 -4.09 1.97
CA GLN A 80 16.19 -4.46 2.88
C GLN A 80 15.86 -4.14 4.34
N GLY A 81 15.28 -2.96 4.60
CA GLY A 81 14.83 -2.57 5.95
C GLY A 81 13.76 -3.51 6.49
N GLN A 82 12.76 -3.87 5.67
CA GLN A 82 11.73 -4.82 6.06
C GLN A 82 12.30 -6.21 6.34
N ALA A 83 13.25 -6.68 5.52
CA ALA A 83 13.91 -7.97 5.73
C ALA A 83 14.73 -7.97 7.03
N ALA A 84 15.48 -6.91 7.30
CA ALA A 84 16.25 -6.76 8.53
C ALA A 84 15.33 -6.74 9.77
N LEU A 85 14.24 -5.96 9.73
CA LEU A 85 13.28 -5.89 10.84
C LEU A 85 12.58 -7.22 11.08
N LYS A 86 12.17 -7.93 10.01
CA LYS A 86 11.60 -9.29 10.14
C LYS A 86 12.60 -10.26 10.76
N GLN A 87 13.87 -10.17 10.39
CA GLN A 87 14.90 -11.02 10.95
C GLN A 87 15.13 -10.72 12.43
N GLU A 88 15.18 -9.45 12.82
CA GLU A 88 15.29 -9.02 14.21
C GLU A 88 14.08 -9.47 15.04
N LEU A 89 12.85 -9.29 14.54
CA LEU A 89 11.65 -9.79 15.19
C LEU A 89 11.67 -11.31 15.36
N SER A 90 12.09 -12.06 14.32
CA SER A 90 12.20 -13.52 14.41
C SER A 90 13.24 -13.96 15.44
N PHE A 91 14.31 -13.19 15.60
CA PHE A 91 15.35 -13.44 16.59
C PHE A 91 14.85 -13.11 18.00
N TYR A 92 14.17 -11.97 18.18
CA TYR A 92 13.55 -11.60 19.44
C TYR A 92 12.53 -12.66 19.89
N GLN A 93 11.67 -13.10 18.97
CA GLN A 93 10.73 -14.20 19.21
C GLN A 93 11.45 -15.49 19.62
N ARG A 94 12.55 -15.86 18.95
CA ARG A 94 13.38 -17.02 19.34
C ARG A 94 13.91 -16.95 20.77
N VAL A 95 14.32 -15.77 21.22
CA VAL A 95 14.96 -15.60 22.53
C VAL A 95 13.92 -15.45 23.65
N MET A 96 12.86 -14.69 23.41
CA MET A 96 11.92 -14.28 24.45
C MET A 96 10.67 -15.15 24.55
N ALA A 97 10.28 -15.81 23.46
CA ALA A 97 9.05 -16.61 23.40
C ALA A 97 9.21 -17.78 22.40
N PRO A 98 10.12 -18.73 22.67
CA PRO A 98 10.38 -19.87 21.78
C PRO A 98 9.13 -20.71 21.49
N GLU A 99 8.15 -20.71 22.39
CA GLU A 99 6.84 -21.36 22.24
C GLU A 99 5.98 -20.78 21.09
N LEU A 100 6.22 -19.55 20.64
CA LEU A 100 5.53 -18.96 19.47
C LEU A 100 6.06 -19.48 18.13
N GLN A 101 7.19 -20.20 18.12
CA GLN A 101 7.86 -20.67 16.90
C GLN A 101 7.68 -22.17 16.65
N GLU A 102 7.09 -22.90 17.62
CA GLU A 102 6.73 -24.31 17.51
C GLU A 102 5.59 -24.47 16.49
N GLN A 103 5.97 -25.02 15.35
CA GLN A 103 5.27 -24.97 14.07
C GLN A 103 3.92 -25.69 14.07
N GLY A 104 2.82 -25.00 13.76
CA GLY A 104 1.63 -25.68 13.25
C GLY A 104 0.37 -24.83 13.32
N VAL A 105 0.01 -24.43 14.53
CA VAL A 105 -1.21 -23.69 14.84
C VAL A 105 -0.85 -22.48 15.69
N ALA A 106 -1.30 -21.29 15.30
CA ALA A 106 -1.31 -20.15 16.18
C ALA A 106 -2.73 -19.84 16.64
N ILE A 107 -2.80 -19.41 17.89
CA ILE A 107 -3.91 -18.57 18.32
C ILE A 107 -3.64 -17.21 17.69
N ASP A 108 -4.60 -16.63 16.97
CA ASP A 108 -4.45 -15.29 16.37
C ASP A 108 -4.78 -14.24 17.42
N ASP A 109 -6.02 -14.31 17.90
CA ASP A 109 -6.64 -13.31 18.76
C ASP A 109 -7.58 -13.96 19.79
N PHE A 110 -7.72 -13.29 20.93
CA PHE A 110 -8.66 -13.65 21.99
C PHE A 110 -9.33 -12.38 22.50
N THR A 111 -10.64 -12.28 22.28
CA THR A 111 -11.44 -11.13 22.67
C THR A 111 -12.48 -11.53 23.70
N VAL A 112 -12.64 -10.71 24.75
CA VAL A 112 -13.70 -10.85 25.76
C VAL A 112 -14.53 -9.57 25.78
N GLN A 113 -15.84 -9.72 25.69
CA GLN A 113 -16.80 -8.62 25.69
C GLN A 113 -17.83 -8.81 26.81
N PRO A 114 -18.17 -7.76 27.58
CA PRO A 114 -19.26 -7.83 28.54
C PRO A 114 -20.60 -8.02 27.82
N SER A 115 -21.45 -8.88 28.35
CA SER A 115 -22.81 -9.10 27.87
C SER A 115 -23.78 -8.09 28.50
N SER A 116 -25.05 -8.10 28.08
CA SER A 116 -26.10 -7.23 28.61
C SER A 116 -26.41 -7.47 30.10
N ILE A 117 -25.98 -8.60 30.66
CA ILE A 117 -26.19 -8.96 32.07
C ILE A 117 -24.85 -8.78 32.83
N PRO A 118 -24.83 -8.03 33.95
CA PRO A 118 -23.64 -7.87 34.77
C PRO A 118 -23.03 -9.22 35.20
N GLY A 119 -21.73 -9.39 35.02
CA GLY A 119 -21.02 -10.63 35.36
C GLY A 119 -21.01 -11.70 34.25
N HIS A 120 -21.77 -11.49 33.17
CA HIS A 120 -21.76 -12.35 31.99
C HIS A 120 -20.86 -11.76 30.90
N TYR A 121 -20.05 -12.62 30.30
CA TYR A 121 -19.12 -12.24 29.25
C TYR A 121 -19.23 -13.19 28.07
N HIS A 122 -19.02 -12.64 26.88
CA HIS A 122 -18.88 -13.37 25.64
C HIS A 122 -17.39 -13.41 25.27
N PHE A 123 -16.87 -14.58 24.91
CA PHE A 123 -15.51 -14.69 24.38
C PHE A 123 -15.54 -15.15 22.92
N SER A 124 -14.54 -14.69 22.17
CA SER A 124 -14.23 -15.18 20.83
C SER A 124 -12.73 -15.47 20.75
N LEU A 125 -12.40 -16.72 20.42
CA LEU A 125 -11.03 -17.21 20.26
C LEU A 125 -10.82 -17.59 18.80
N VAL A 126 -9.91 -16.91 18.12
CA VAL A 126 -9.58 -17.16 16.72
C VAL A 126 -8.33 -18.01 16.64
N MET A 127 -8.44 -19.19 16.05
CA MET A 127 -7.31 -20.10 15.82
C MET A 127 -7.04 -20.21 14.32
N MET A 128 -5.76 -20.18 13.93
CA MET A 128 -5.33 -20.31 12.54
C MET A 128 -4.12 -21.22 12.38
N GLN A 129 -3.99 -21.84 11.22
CA GLN A 129 -2.82 -22.63 10.88
C GLN A 129 -1.69 -21.73 10.33
N GLN A 130 -0.53 -21.70 11.00
CA GLN A 130 0.64 -20.92 10.53
C GLN A 130 1.44 -21.62 9.42
N SER A 131 1.19 -22.91 9.18
CA SER A 131 1.87 -23.72 8.18
C SER A 131 1.06 -23.81 6.88
N GLN A 132 1.72 -23.75 5.71
CA GLN A 132 1.11 -23.97 4.39
C GLN A 132 0.64 -25.41 4.12
N ARG A 133 0.50 -26.25 5.16
CA ARG A 133 0.10 -27.64 5.01
C ARG A 133 -1.41 -27.73 4.86
N ASN A 134 -1.86 -28.44 3.85
CA ASN A 134 -3.28 -28.55 3.51
C ASN A 134 -3.97 -29.72 4.26
N GLU A 135 -3.64 -29.89 5.54
CA GLU A 135 -4.06 -31.03 6.36
C GLU A 135 -5.00 -30.57 7.49
N PHE A 136 -5.92 -31.44 7.91
CA PHE A 136 -6.78 -31.14 9.06
C PHE A 136 -6.01 -31.22 10.36
N VAL A 137 -6.12 -30.17 11.17
CA VAL A 137 -5.58 -30.11 12.53
C VAL A 137 -6.68 -30.53 13.51
N ARG A 138 -6.37 -31.51 14.37
CA ARG A 138 -7.29 -32.04 15.38
C ARG A 138 -6.68 -32.03 16.76
N GLY A 139 -7.43 -31.60 17.76
CA GLY A 139 -6.92 -31.54 19.13
C GLY A 139 -7.95 -31.05 20.14
N LYS A 140 -7.45 -30.62 21.30
CA LYS A 140 -8.24 -30.07 22.41
C LYS A 140 -7.71 -28.71 22.83
N ALA A 141 -8.61 -27.78 23.10
CA ALA A 141 -8.29 -26.48 23.66
C ALA A 141 -8.89 -26.37 25.08
N SER A 142 -8.15 -25.73 25.98
CA SER A 142 -8.63 -25.31 27.30
C SER A 142 -8.22 -23.86 27.54
N VAL A 143 -9.10 -23.10 28.19
CA VAL A 143 -8.89 -21.67 28.43
C VAL A 143 -8.97 -21.44 29.93
N LEU A 144 -7.86 -21.04 30.55
CA LEU A 144 -7.75 -20.78 31.97
C LEU A 144 -7.75 -19.28 32.22
N ILE A 145 -8.61 -18.79 33.10
CA ILE A 145 -8.59 -17.42 33.58
C ILE A 145 -7.92 -17.39 34.96
N PHE A 146 -6.89 -16.56 35.07
CA PHE A 146 -6.18 -16.28 36.31
C PHE A 146 -6.59 -14.92 36.86
N GLY A 147 -6.77 -14.85 38.17
CA GLY A 147 -7.15 -13.62 38.85
C GLY A 147 -7.13 -13.74 40.36
N SER A 148 -7.62 -12.72 41.03
CA SER A 148 -7.72 -12.70 42.49
C SER A 148 -9.18 -12.77 42.93
N GLN A 149 -9.49 -13.66 43.88
CA GLN A 149 -10.78 -13.66 44.58
C GLN A 149 -10.55 -13.43 46.06
N GLN A 150 -11.13 -12.36 46.61
CA GLN A 150 -10.95 -12.00 48.03
C GLN A 150 -9.46 -11.90 48.44
N GLY A 151 -8.61 -11.40 47.53
CA GLY A 151 -7.17 -11.23 47.79
C GLY A 151 -6.33 -12.51 47.73
N LYS A 152 -6.89 -13.62 47.24
CA LYS A 152 -6.16 -14.87 46.98
C LYS A 152 -6.19 -15.21 45.51
N ASP A 153 -5.04 -15.61 44.97
CA ASP A 153 -4.92 -16.08 43.60
C ASP A 153 -5.81 -17.30 43.39
N LYS A 154 -6.67 -17.21 42.38
CA LYS A 154 -7.51 -18.31 41.91
C LYS A 154 -7.46 -18.38 40.40
N GLN A 155 -7.63 -19.60 39.91
CA GLN A 155 -7.79 -19.88 38.51
C GLN A 155 -9.12 -20.60 38.28
N TYR A 156 -9.76 -20.31 37.16
CA TYR A 156 -10.96 -20.98 36.71
C TYR A 156 -10.78 -21.40 35.25
N ASP A 157 -11.22 -22.61 34.90
CA ASP A 157 -11.36 -22.97 33.49
C ASP A 157 -12.61 -22.26 32.95
N LEU A 158 -12.40 -21.41 31.95
CA LEU A 158 -13.44 -20.63 31.29
C LEU A 158 -14.51 -21.56 30.70
N LEU A 159 -14.09 -22.72 30.18
CA LEU A 159 -15.02 -23.71 29.62
C LEU A 159 -15.87 -24.36 30.73
N GLU A 160 -15.38 -24.48 31.97
CA GLU A 160 -16.20 -24.96 33.10
C GLU A 160 -17.18 -23.90 33.62
N LEU A 161 -16.91 -22.62 33.36
CA LEU A 161 -17.80 -21.50 33.67
C LEU A 161 -18.83 -21.22 32.56
N ASP A 162 -18.69 -21.86 31.40
CA ASP A 162 -19.68 -21.81 30.32
C ASP A 162 -20.83 -22.76 30.64
N THR A 163 -22.04 -22.22 30.72
CA THR A 163 -23.28 -22.99 30.93
C THR A 163 -23.60 -23.99 29.80
N SER A 164 -22.89 -23.90 28.67
CA SER A 164 -23.18 -24.64 27.44
C SER A 164 -22.16 -25.73 27.11
N VAL A 165 -20.95 -25.69 27.71
CA VAL A 165 -19.84 -26.57 27.34
C VAL A 165 -19.31 -27.29 28.58
N ASN A 166 -19.55 -28.60 28.69
CA ASN A 166 -18.98 -29.40 29.78
C ASN A 166 -17.65 -30.04 29.33
N GLY A 167 -16.53 -29.35 29.56
CA GLY A 167 -15.17 -29.88 29.42
C GLY A 167 -14.36 -29.38 28.22
N PRO A 168 -13.15 -29.93 28.00
CA PRO A 168 -12.20 -29.41 27.01
C PRO A 168 -12.74 -29.52 25.58
N LEU A 169 -12.73 -28.40 24.88
CA LEU A 169 -13.35 -28.28 23.56
C LEU A 169 -12.48 -28.96 22.50
N SER A 170 -13.08 -29.89 21.75
CA SER A 170 -12.40 -30.58 20.65
C SER A 170 -12.62 -29.79 19.36
N PHE A 171 -11.54 -29.40 18.68
CA PHE A 171 -11.59 -28.66 17.41
C PHE A 171 -11.14 -29.52 16.23
N ASN A 172 -11.61 -29.17 15.03
CA ASN A 172 -11.22 -29.83 13.79
C ASN A 172 -11.33 -28.88 12.60
N PHE A 173 -10.21 -28.24 12.26
CA PHE A 173 -10.16 -27.23 11.20
C PHE A 173 -9.04 -27.46 10.21
N ARG A 174 -9.18 -26.83 9.04
CA ARG A 174 -8.21 -26.88 7.94
C ARG A 174 -7.47 -25.57 7.70
N PHE A 175 -8.08 -24.44 8.06
CA PHE A 175 -7.48 -23.11 7.84
C PHE A 175 -7.58 -22.27 9.10
N PHE A 176 -8.82 -22.06 9.58
CA PHE A 176 -9.12 -21.34 10.80
C PHE A 176 -10.42 -21.88 11.40
N GLU A 177 -10.60 -21.67 12.70
CA GLU A 177 -11.84 -21.91 13.43
C GLU A 177 -11.97 -20.84 14.51
N VAL A 178 -13.19 -20.33 14.66
CA VAL A 178 -13.53 -19.35 15.69
C VAL A 178 -14.35 -20.08 16.75
N LEU A 179 -13.86 -20.05 17.99
CA LEU A 179 -14.54 -20.63 19.13
C LEU A 179 -15.19 -19.51 19.93
N GLU A 180 -16.50 -19.60 20.07
CA GLU A 180 -17.31 -18.61 20.78
C GLU A 180 -18.08 -19.29 21.92
N GLY A 181 -18.26 -18.56 23.01
CA GLY A 181 -19.04 -19.05 24.15
C GLY A 181 -19.36 -17.94 25.14
N ASN A 182 -20.20 -18.27 26.11
CA ASN A 182 -20.66 -17.34 27.12
C ASN A 182 -20.34 -17.89 28.49
N PHE A 183 -19.70 -17.10 29.35
CA PHE A 183 -19.34 -17.54 30.70
C PHE A 183 -19.77 -16.50 31.73
N THR A 184 -19.95 -16.96 32.96
CA THR A 184 -20.30 -16.10 34.09
C THR A 184 -19.15 -16.09 35.08
N LEU A 185 -18.64 -14.91 35.40
CA LEU A 185 -17.58 -14.78 36.40
C LEU A 185 -18.17 -14.92 37.82
N PRO A 186 -17.52 -15.70 38.71
CA PRO A 186 -17.91 -15.77 40.11
C PRO A 186 -17.85 -14.41 40.81
N GLU A 187 -18.77 -14.17 41.74
CA GLU A 187 -18.83 -12.90 42.47
C GLU A 187 -17.52 -12.64 43.25
N GLY A 188 -16.97 -11.44 43.09
CA GLY A 188 -15.72 -11.01 43.73
C GLY A 188 -14.42 -11.55 43.10
N PHE A 189 -14.49 -12.17 41.92
CA PHE A 189 -13.31 -12.56 41.14
C PHE A 189 -12.87 -11.42 40.21
N ILE A 190 -11.60 -11.02 40.32
CA ILE A 190 -10.97 -9.98 39.50
C ILE A 190 -10.01 -10.68 38.52
N PRO A 191 -10.35 -10.81 37.23
CA PRO A 191 -9.48 -11.44 36.24
C PRO A 191 -8.29 -10.54 35.89
N GLU A 192 -7.11 -11.13 35.75
CA GLU A 192 -5.86 -10.42 35.43
C GLU A 192 -5.25 -10.92 34.12
N ARG A 193 -5.28 -12.24 33.89
CA ARG A 193 -4.66 -12.90 32.74
C ARG A 193 -5.50 -14.07 32.27
N VAL A 194 -5.49 -14.32 30.96
CA VAL A 194 -6.06 -15.53 30.36
C VAL A 194 -4.95 -16.35 29.73
N GLU A 195 -4.92 -17.65 29.98
CA GLU A 195 -4.02 -18.58 29.32
C GLU A 195 -4.82 -19.56 28.48
N VAL A 196 -4.47 -19.67 27.21
CA VAL A 196 -5.06 -20.62 26.29
C VAL A 196 -4.05 -21.74 26.08
N HIS A 197 -4.46 -22.95 26.41
CA HIS A 197 -3.70 -24.16 26.18
C HIS A 197 -4.31 -24.93 25.03
N PHE A 198 -3.48 -25.27 24.06
CA PHE A 198 -3.87 -25.96 22.86
C PHE A 198 -3.04 -27.22 22.73
N SER A 199 -3.68 -28.38 22.56
CA SER A 199 -3.01 -29.66 22.34
C SER A 199 -3.49 -30.27 21.02
N ALA A 200 -2.67 -30.17 19.98
CA ALA A 200 -2.86 -30.87 18.72
C ALA A 200 -2.46 -32.35 18.87
N SER A 201 -3.26 -33.23 18.28
CA SER A 201 -3.04 -34.67 18.26
C SER A 201 -2.70 -35.21 16.87
N LYS A 202 -3.10 -34.49 15.81
CA LYS A 202 -2.84 -34.79 14.39
C LYS A 202 -2.70 -33.49 13.60
N PRO A 203 -1.81 -33.41 12.59
CA PRO A 203 -0.92 -34.47 12.08
C PRO A 203 0.30 -34.76 12.98
N GLU A 204 0.70 -33.80 13.82
CA GLU A 204 1.81 -33.93 14.77
C GLU A 204 1.33 -33.57 16.19
N ARG A 205 1.91 -34.19 17.23
CA ARG A 205 1.58 -33.83 18.62
C ARG A 205 2.26 -32.53 18.96
N GLN A 206 1.48 -31.51 19.24
CA GLN A 206 1.98 -30.18 19.56
C GLN A 206 1.17 -29.62 20.73
N SER A 207 1.86 -28.98 21.67
CA SER A 207 1.22 -28.24 22.77
C SER A 207 1.63 -26.79 22.67
N LEU A 208 0.68 -25.90 22.44
CA LEU A 208 0.89 -24.46 22.38
C LEU A 208 0.21 -23.79 23.57
N HIS A 209 0.95 -22.94 24.27
CA HIS A 209 0.46 -22.19 25.42
C HIS A 209 0.60 -20.71 25.08
N ARG A 210 -0.49 -19.94 25.16
CA ARG A 210 -0.44 -18.49 24.94
C ARG A 210 -1.18 -17.76 26.04
N ALA A 211 -0.49 -16.80 26.66
CA ALA A 211 -1.07 -15.92 27.64
C ALA A 211 -1.53 -14.60 26.97
N PHE A 212 -2.71 -14.15 27.34
CA PHE A 212 -3.31 -12.88 26.96
C PHE A 212 -3.54 -12.05 28.22
N VAL A 213 -3.20 -10.77 28.18
CA VAL A 213 -3.60 -9.83 29.23
C VAL A 213 -5.11 -9.70 29.18
N TRP A 214 -5.79 -9.78 30.33
CA TRP A 214 -7.23 -9.58 30.35
C TRP A 214 -7.55 -8.19 29.79
N PRO A 215 -8.42 -8.07 28.77
CA PRO A 215 -8.83 -6.76 28.29
C PRO A 215 -9.60 -6.09 29.43
N LEU A 216 -8.92 -5.15 30.12
CA LEU A 216 -9.59 -4.18 30.97
C LEU A 216 -10.59 -3.50 30.05
N GLY A 217 -11.88 -3.83 30.21
CA GLY A 217 -12.92 -3.14 29.49
C GLY A 217 -12.73 -1.66 29.79
N GLU A 218 -12.22 -0.91 28.82
CA GLU A 218 -12.39 0.53 28.78
C GLU A 218 -13.89 0.73 28.71
N GLN A 219 -14.52 0.79 29.88
CA GLN A 219 -15.65 1.66 30.09
C GLN A 219 -15.11 3.06 29.80
N THR A 220 -15.04 3.44 28.53
CA THR A 220 -15.16 4.84 28.17
C THR A 220 -16.60 5.17 28.56
N PRO A 221 -16.86 5.92 29.64
CA PRO A 221 -18.18 6.49 29.78
C PRO A 221 -18.30 7.41 28.56
N LEU A 222 -19.35 7.22 27.76
CA LEU A 222 -19.83 8.31 26.93
C LEU A 222 -20.08 9.46 27.91
N ALA A 223 -19.11 10.37 28.00
CA ALA A 223 -19.27 11.65 28.62
C ALA A 223 -20.23 12.42 27.71
N ASP A 224 -21.52 12.17 27.93
CA ASP A 224 -22.54 13.17 27.71
C ASP A 224 -22.22 14.32 28.68
N ASN A 225 -21.62 15.39 28.18
CA ASN A 225 -21.76 16.71 28.77
C ASN A 225 -21.40 17.83 27.79
N ASN A 226 -22.48 18.45 27.29
CA ASN A 226 -22.69 19.88 27.07
C ASN A 226 -21.93 20.59 25.92
#